data_AF-A0A918LY32-F1
#
_entry.id   AF-A0A918LY32-F1
#
_cell.length_a   1.000
_cell.length_b   1.000
_cell.length_c   1.000
_cell.angle_alpha   90.00
_cell.angle_beta   90.00
_cell.angle_gamma   90.00
#
_symmetry.space_group_name_H-M   'P 1'
#
loop_
_entity.id
_entity.type
_entity.pdbx_description
1 polymer ?
#
loop_
_entity_poly.entity_id
_entity_poly.type
_entity_poly.pdbx_seq_one_letter_code
_entity_poly.pdbx_strand_id
1 'polypeptide(L)'
;MAEEVNGAGAGDVRARKERERDELYALDISGVAWECAPGTEQHEERVEIAHLPGGAVAMRSSLDPGTVLRYTEAEWRAFVLGARDGEFDLEPAPRPGGPAAG
;
A
#
# COMPACT_ATOMS: atom_id res chain seq x y z
N MET A 1 33.10 -28.72 -12.22
CA MET A 1 33.12 -27.27 -11.96
C MET A 1 31.66 -26.84 -11.92
N ALA A 2 31.11 -26.69 -10.72
CA ALA A 2 29.73 -26.22 -10.55
C ALA A 2 29.79 -24.71 -10.27
N GLU A 3 29.02 -23.94 -11.02
CA GLU A 3 28.93 -22.49 -10.85
C GLU A 3 28.27 -22.14 -9.51
N GLU A 4 29.05 -21.48 -8.65
CA GLU A 4 28.56 -20.73 -7.49
C GLU A 4 27.76 -19.52 -8.00
N VAL A 5 26.45 -19.64 -8.07
CA VAL A 5 25.56 -18.48 -8.28
C VAL A 5 25.26 -17.79 -6.95
N ASN A 6 26.22 -16.94 -6.57
CA ASN A 6 26.11 -15.62 -5.93
C ASN A 6 25.02 -15.40 -4.86
N GLY A 7 25.39 -15.58 -3.58
CA GLY A 7 24.64 -15.08 -2.42
C GLY A 7 24.82 -13.59 -2.11
N ALA A 8 25.69 -12.85 -2.82
CA ALA A 8 25.97 -11.44 -2.53
C ALA A 8 24.86 -10.49 -3.04
N GLY A 9 24.16 -10.85 -4.13
CA GLY A 9 23.14 -9.99 -4.74
C GLY A 9 21.88 -9.78 -3.88
N ALA A 10 21.51 -10.74 -3.02
CA ALA A 10 20.33 -10.63 -2.18
C ALA A 10 20.54 -9.66 -0.99
N GLY A 11 21.76 -9.63 -0.43
CA GLY A 11 22.15 -8.72 0.64
C GLY A 11 22.16 -7.26 0.18
N ASP A 12 22.74 -7.00 -0.99
CA ASP A 12 22.81 -5.67 -1.58
C ASP A 12 21.41 -5.10 -1.90
N VAL A 13 20.52 -5.94 -2.42
CA VAL A 13 19.13 -5.55 -2.72
C VAL A 13 18.37 -5.21 -1.44
N ARG A 14 18.49 -6.02 -0.38
CA ARG A 14 17.84 -5.75 0.91
C ARG A 14 18.35 -4.44 1.51
N ALA A 15 19.66 -4.24 1.55
CA ALA A 15 20.26 -3.04 2.11
C ALA A 15 19.82 -1.77 1.35
N ARG A 16 19.68 -1.85 0.02
CA ARG A 16 19.12 -0.76 -0.78
C ARG A 16 17.67 -0.44 -0.41
N LYS A 17 16.82 -1.46 -0.31
CA LYS A 17 15.40 -1.29 0.07
C LYS A 17 15.24 -0.73 1.48
N GLU A 18 16.09 -1.14 2.41
CA GLU A 18 16.09 -0.61 3.77
C GLU A 18 16.43 0.89 3.80
N ARG A 19 17.47 1.32 3.07
CA ARG A 19 17.80 2.75 2.95
C ARG A 19 16.66 3.56 2.34
N GLU A 20 16.08 3.07 1.25
CA GLU A 20 14.95 3.73 0.58
C GLU A 20 13.74 3.85 1.50
N ARG A 21 13.41 2.80 2.26
CA ARG A 21 12.37 2.85 3.29
C ARG A 21 12.72 3.86 4.38
N ASP A 22 13.93 3.82 4.91
CA ASP A 22 14.33 4.69 6.01
C ASP A 22 14.30 6.17 5.59
N GLU A 23 14.75 6.49 4.37
CA GLU A 23 14.62 7.82 3.76
C GLU A 23 13.16 8.24 3.60
N LEU A 24 12.31 7.34 3.11
CA LEU A 24 10.88 7.59 2.94
C LEU A 24 10.17 7.86 4.27
N TYR A 25 10.54 7.13 5.34
CA TYR A 25 9.99 7.32 6.68
C TYR A 25 10.59 8.51 7.43
N ALA A 26 11.76 9.01 7.02
CA ALA A 26 12.36 10.22 7.54
C ALA A 26 11.67 11.51 7.04
N LEU A 27 10.86 11.45 5.98
CA LEU A 27 10.13 12.62 5.48
C LEU A 27 9.18 13.19 6.54
N ASP A 28 9.18 14.52 6.67
CA ASP A 28 8.17 15.23 7.46
C ASP A 28 6.84 15.25 6.69
N ILE A 29 5.79 14.72 7.32
CA ILE A 29 4.44 14.65 6.76
C ILE A 29 3.43 15.49 7.56
N SER A 30 3.90 16.32 8.50
CA SER A 30 3.00 17.12 9.35
C SER A 30 2.18 18.14 8.57
N GLY A 31 2.69 18.62 7.43
CA GLY A 31 2.06 19.63 6.58
C GLY A 31 1.44 19.13 5.28
N VAL A 32 1.33 17.81 5.06
CA VAL A 32 0.80 17.28 3.80
C VAL A 32 -0.71 17.40 3.72
N ALA A 33 -1.22 17.58 2.50
CA ALA A 33 -2.64 17.53 2.24
C ALA A 33 -3.10 16.07 2.18
N TRP A 34 -4.11 15.73 2.99
CA TRP A 34 -4.75 14.42 2.99
C TRP A 34 -6.01 14.46 2.13
N GLU A 35 -6.09 13.53 1.20
CA GLU A 35 -7.15 13.42 0.21
C GLU A 35 -7.86 12.08 0.36
N CYS A 36 -9.18 12.09 0.17
CA CYS A 36 -10.02 10.89 0.22
C CYS A 36 -10.64 10.66 -1.16
N ALA A 37 -11.24 9.47 -1.36
CA ALA A 37 -11.98 9.21 -2.57
C ALA A 37 -13.14 10.22 -2.75
N PRO A 38 -13.44 10.63 -4.01
CA PRO A 38 -14.59 11.48 -4.27
C PRO A 38 -15.90 10.84 -3.82
N GLY A 39 -16.78 11.63 -3.20
CA GLY A 39 -18.08 11.16 -2.72
C GLY A 39 -18.06 10.46 -1.37
N THR A 40 -16.90 10.40 -0.70
CA THR A 40 -16.81 9.94 0.70
C THR A 40 -17.19 11.05 1.67
N GLU A 41 -18.09 10.76 2.58
CA GLU A 41 -18.52 11.70 3.61
C GLU A 41 -17.58 11.70 4.83
N GLN A 42 -17.53 12.81 5.57
CA GLN A 42 -16.61 12.97 6.71
C GLN A 42 -16.84 11.95 7.83
N HIS A 43 -18.05 11.42 7.94
CA HIS A 43 -18.47 10.48 8.99
C HIS A 43 -18.25 9.01 8.61
N GLU A 44 -17.86 8.72 7.36
CA GLU A 44 -17.57 7.36 6.92
C GLU A 44 -16.11 6.96 7.21
N GLU A 45 -15.90 5.67 7.48
CA GLU A 45 -14.56 5.08 7.45
C GLU A 45 -14.02 5.19 6.02
N ARG A 46 -12.78 5.67 5.90
CA ARG A 46 -12.17 5.93 4.61
C ARG A 46 -10.66 5.82 4.66
N VAL A 47 -10.10 5.51 3.49
CA VAL A 47 -8.67 5.62 3.26
C VAL A 47 -8.36 7.05 2.83
N GLU A 48 -7.34 7.63 3.46
CA GLU A 48 -6.80 8.93 3.09
C GLU A 48 -5.38 8.73 2.54
N ILE A 49 -5.06 9.46 1.48
CA ILE A 49 -3.72 9.47 0.87
C ILE A 49 -3.14 10.88 0.84
N ALA A 50 -1.82 10.98 0.85
CA ALA A 50 -1.11 12.24 0.67
C ALA A 50 0.08 12.03 -0.27
N HIS A 51 0.22 12.94 -1.24
CA HIS A 51 1.35 12.93 -2.17
C HIS A 51 2.61 13.48 -1.51
N LEU A 52 3.72 12.75 -1.64
CA LEU A 52 5.03 13.07 -1.09
C LEU A 52 6.02 13.40 -2.22
N PRO A 53 7.18 14.00 -1.90
CA PRO A 53 8.24 14.23 -2.88
C PRO A 53 8.67 12.94 -3.61
N GLY A 54 9.08 13.08 -4.87
CA GLY A 54 9.55 11.95 -5.68
C GLY A 54 8.44 10.97 -6.08
N GLY A 55 7.17 11.38 -6.03
CA GLY A 55 6.03 10.53 -6.44
C GLY A 55 5.63 9.50 -5.40
N ALA A 56 6.24 9.52 -4.21
CA ALA A 56 5.86 8.68 -3.09
C ALA A 56 4.46 9.06 -2.55
N VAL A 57 3.84 8.12 -1.82
CA VAL A 57 2.49 8.28 -1.27
C VAL A 57 2.46 7.82 0.18
N ALA A 58 1.88 8.65 1.05
CA ALA A 58 1.46 8.23 2.38
C ALA A 58 -0.01 7.81 2.36
N MET A 59 -0.37 6.77 3.12
CA MET A 59 -1.72 6.23 3.24
C MET A 59 -2.05 5.97 4.70
N ARG A 60 -3.28 6.29 5.12
CA ARG A 60 -3.79 6.00 6.46
C ARG A 60 -5.29 5.72 6.45
N SER A 61 -5.79 5.14 7.54
CA SER A 61 -7.23 5.04 7.80
C SER A 61 -7.70 6.29 8.55
N SER A 62 -8.91 6.76 8.26
CA SER A 62 -9.56 7.81 9.04
C SER A 62 -9.85 7.38 10.49
N LEU A 63 -9.94 6.07 10.76
CA LEU A 63 -10.16 5.53 12.11
C LEU A 63 -8.89 5.50 12.97
N ASP A 64 -7.71 5.45 12.33
CA ASP A 64 -6.42 5.52 13.00
C ASP A 64 -5.43 6.41 12.22
N PRO A 65 -5.56 7.75 12.34
CA PRO A 65 -4.71 8.66 11.58
C PRO A 65 -3.24 8.65 12.01
N GLY A 66 -2.91 8.00 13.13
CA GLY A 66 -1.54 7.88 13.65
C GLY A 66 -0.71 6.81 12.94
N THR A 67 -1.37 5.80 12.38
CA THR A 67 -0.71 4.73 11.61
C THR A 67 -0.65 5.11 10.14
N VAL A 68 0.54 5.50 9.69
CA VAL A 68 0.78 5.92 8.30
C VAL A 68 1.69 4.93 7.59
N LEU A 69 1.17 4.30 6.54
CA LEU A 69 1.94 3.52 5.57
C LEU A 69 2.52 4.47 4.52
N ARG A 70 3.75 4.21 4.07
CA ARG A 70 4.40 5.02 3.02
C ARG A 70 4.90 4.11 1.91
N TYR A 71 4.63 4.50 0.69
CA TYR A 71 4.99 3.78 -0.52
C TYR A 71 5.88 4.65 -1.39
N THR A 72 6.90 4.04 -1.98
CA THR A 72 7.64 4.64 -3.10
C THR A 72 6.72 4.81 -4.30
N GLU A 73 7.11 5.65 -5.26
CA GLU A 73 6.37 5.80 -6.52
C GLU A 73 6.16 4.45 -7.23
N ALA A 74 7.21 3.62 -7.26
CA ALA A 74 7.19 2.32 -7.92
C ALA A 74 6.22 1.34 -7.24
N GLU A 75 6.24 1.28 -5.91
CA GLU A 75 5.32 0.43 -5.13
C GLU A 75 3.88 0.91 -5.27
N TRP A 76 3.64 2.22 -5.19
CA TRP A 76 2.31 2.79 -5.36
C TRP A 76 1.75 2.51 -6.75
N ARG A 77 2.57 2.69 -7.79
CA ARG A 77 2.18 2.37 -9.17
C ARG A 77 1.82 0.89 -9.33
N ALA A 78 2.63 -0.01 -8.76
CA ALA A 78 2.34 -1.44 -8.80
C ALA A 78 1.03 -1.77 -8.08
N PHE A 79 0.81 -1.21 -6.89
CA PHE A 79 -0.42 -1.39 -6.11
C PHE A 79 -1.66 -0.93 -6.89
N VAL A 80 -1.63 0.27 -7.46
CA VAL A 80 -2.77 0.82 -8.23
C VAL A 80 -3.05 -0.01 -9.48
N LEU A 81 -2.01 -0.52 -10.17
CA LEU A 81 -2.20 -1.39 -11.33
C LEU A 81 -2.88 -2.70 -10.93
N GLY A 82 -2.39 -3.39 -9.89
CA GLY A 82 -3.04 -4.62 -9.39
C GLY A 82 -4.48 -4.39 -8.92
N ALA A 83 -4.73 -3.29 -8.22
CA ALA A 83 -6.09 -2.92 -7.81
C ALA A 83 -7.03 -2.68 -9.00
N ARG A 84 -6.55 -2.04 -10.07
CA ARG A 84 -7.33 -1.83 -11.30
C ARG A 84 -7.54 -3.11 -12.10
N ASP A 85 -6.61 -4.05 -12.01
CA ASP A 85 -6.72 -5.37 -12.63
C ASP A 85 -7.66 -6.31 -11.84
N GLY A 86 -8.29 -5.81 -10.76
CA GLY A 86 -9.29 -6.56 -9.98
C GLY A 86 -8.69 -7.56 -8.99
N GLU A 87 -7.40 -7.43 -8.64
CA GLU A 87 -6.71 -8.36 -7.73
C GLU A 87 -7.34 -8.38 -6.31
N PHE A 88 -8.13 -7.36 -5.98
CA PHE A 88 -8.88 -7.22 -4.73
C PHE A 88 -10.39 -7.40 -4.88
N ASP A 89 -10.89 -7.77 -6.06
CA ASP A 89 -12.31 -8.07 -6.28
C ASP A 89 -12.61 -9.46 -5.70
N LEU A 90 -12.80 -9.52 -4.39
CA LEU A 90 -13.10 -10.76 -3.67
C LEU A 90 -14.50 -11.23 -4.03
N GLU A 91 -14.61 -12.45 -4.55
CA GLU A 91 -15.92 -13.11 -4.62
C GLU A 91 -16.49 -13.22 -3.21
N PRO A 92 -17.79 -12.90 -3.00
CA PRO A 92 -18.40 -13.09 -1.70
C PRO A 92 -18.28 -14.57 -1.33
N ALA A 93 -17.61 -14.85 -0.20
CA ALA A 93 -17.51 -16.20 0.32
C ALA A 93 -18.92 -16.83 0.34
N PRO A 94 -19.08 -18.10 -0.09
CA PRO A 94 -20.38 -18.74 -0.08
C PRO A 94 -20.97 -18.64 1.32
N ARG A 95 -22.12 -17.94 1.45
CA ARG A 95 -22.83 -17.82 2.71
C ARG A 95 -23.10 -19.24 3.24
N PRO A 96 -22.56 -19.65 4.39
CA PRO A 96 -22.89 -20.95 4.94
C PRO A 96 -24.36 -20.91 5.38
N GLY A 97 -25.24 -21.60 4.65
CA GLY A 97 -26.58 -21.94 5.12
C GLY A 97 -27.77 -21.16 4.55
N GLY A 98 -27.85 -20.95 3.23
CA GLY A 98 -29.15 -20.70 2.61
C GLY A 98 -29.96 -22.00 2.54
N PRO A 99 -31.22 -22.05 3.03
CA PRO A 99 -32.01 -23.30 3.00
C PRO A 99 -32.25 -23.74 1.55
N ALA A 100 -32.01 -25.02 1.29
CA ALA A 100 -32.41 -25.66 0.04
C ALA A 100 -33.93 -25.62 -0.04
N ALA A 101 -34.47 -24.83 -0.98
CA ALA A 101 -35.85 -24.92 -1.37
C ALA A 101 -36.05 -26.27 -2.07
N GLY A 102 -36.85 -27.14 -1.44
CA GLY A 102 -37.37 -28.37 -2.05
C GLY A 102 -38.60 -28.12 -2.91
#